data_AF-A0A7S3M3K1-F1
#
_entry.id   AF-A0A7S3M3K1-F1
#
_cell.length_a   1.000
_cell.length_b   1.000
_cell.length_c   1.000
_cell.angle_alpha   90.00
_cell.angle_beta   90.00
_cell.angle_gamma   90.00
#
_symmetry.space_group_name_H-M   'P 1'
#
loop_
_entity.id
_entity.type
_entity.pdbx_description
1 polymer ?
#
loop_
_entity_poly.entity_id
_entity_poly.type
_entity_poly.pdbx_seq_one_letter_code
_entity_poly.pdbx_strand_id
1 'polypeptide(L)'
;MPSADTHPEAFPDYTKQVPLTPKMDKEAGMKKYKKYEEAQGPFPEAFQFVNDLKITEEQVNQTYEHQLPFHMKVDGNTKPSFSTNWERLVAYHHGLYVPETYTSTKTADDIRLAVADYSAKVHKDSPKDACKYLSIEEFRCLHVYQYETQPQVAAKKCMKWWNEMQKCQWDQTKFNAGTTYIEGPQMRRRRPYIFYPDFKYA
;
A
#
# COMPACT_ATOMS: atom_id res chain seq x y z
N MET A 1 -35.36 -15.61 -11.78
CA MET A 1 -33.99 -15.03 -11.75
C MET A 1 -33.19 -15.70 -12.85
N PRO A 2 -32.33 -14.97 -13.57
CA PRO A 2 -31.43 -15.58 -14.54
C PRO A 2 -30.50 -16.58 -13.83
N SER A 3 -30.40 -17.79 -14.38
CA SER A 3 -29.61 -18.92 -13.87
C SER A 3 -28.82 -19.56 -15.00
N ALA A 4 -27.83 -20.40 -14.68
CA ALA A 4 -27.05 -21.14 -15.68
C ALA A 4 -27.93 -21.98 -16.63
N ASP A 5 -29.05 -22.51 -16.13
CA ASP A 5 -30.00 -23.30 -16.91
C ASP A 5 -30.86 -22.44 -17.86
N THR A 6 -31.09 -21.17 -17.51
CA THR A 6 -31.95 -20.26 -18.29
C THR A 6 -31.15 -19.38 -19.25
N HIS A 7 -29.88 -19.09 -18.94
CA HIS A 7 -28.99 -18.26 -19.77
C HIS A 7 -27.57 -18.85 -19.82
N PRO A 8 -27.36 -19.99 -20.50
CA PRO A 8 -26.08 -20.70 -20.50
C PRO A 8 -24.91 -19.89 -21.06
N GLU A 9 -25.18 -18.98 -22.01
CA GLU A 9 -24.15 -18.09 -22.59
C GLU A 9 -23.66 -17.02 -21.60
N ALA A 10 -24.52 -16.59 -20.67
CA ALA A 10 -24.17 -15.60 -19.65
C ALA A 10 -23.42 -16.21 -18.46
N PHE A 11 -23.44 -17.55 -18.32
CA PHE A 11 -22.79 -18.28 -17.23
C PHE A 11 -21.84 -19.37 -17.76
N PRO A 12 -20.81 -18.99 -18.56
CA PRO A 12 -19.83 -19.94 -19.07
C PRO A 12 -19.08 -20.65 -17.94
N ASP A 13 -18.91 -20.00 -16.80
CA ASP A 13 -18.19 -20.54 -15.64
C ASP A 13 -18.87 -21.79 -15.08
N TYR A 14 -20.20 -21.81 -15.02
CA TYR A 14 -20.99 -22.95 -14.57
C TYR A 14 -21.16 -24.01 -15.66
N THR A 15 -21.38 -23.61 -16.92
CA THR A 15 -21.60 -24.55 -18.04
C THR A 15 -20.31 -25.25 -18.49
N LYS A 16 -19.18 -24.55 -18.46
CA LYS A 16 -17.85 -25.09 -18.84
C LYS A 16 -17.01 -25.53 -17.65
N GLN A 17 -17.55 -25.41 -16.43
CA GLN A 17 -16.85 -25.74 -15.18
C GLN A 17 -15.49 -25.02 -15.06
N VAL A 18 -15.49 -23.72 -15.32
CA VAL A 18 -14.31 -22.85 -15.22
C VAL A 18 -14.45 -22.02 -13.95
N PRO A 19 -13.72 -22.34 -12.86
CA PRO A 19 -13.84 -21.58 -11.63
C PRO A 19 -13.11 -20.24 -11.69
N LEU A 20 -13.78 -19.16 -11.28
CA LEU A 20 -13.23 -17.82 -11.07
C LEU A 20 -12.33 -17.72 -9.83
N THR A 21 -12.61 -18.50 -8.77
CA THR A 21 -11.82 -18.52 -7.54
C THR A 21 -11.70 -19.93 -6.98
N PRO A 22 -10.66 -20.24 -6.18
CA PRO A 22 -10.56 -21.52 -5.48
C PRO A 22 -11.76 -21.79 -4.57
N LYS A 23 -12.33 -20.73 -3.96
CA LYS A 23 -13.54 -20.83 -3.13
C LYS A 23 -14.74 -21.32 -3.94
N MET A 24 -14.97 -20.75 -5.12
CA MET A 24 -16.04 -21.18 -6.01
C MET A 24 -15.84 -22.61 -6.53
N ASP A 25 -14.59 -23.00 -6.84
CA ASP A 25 -14.25 -24.37 -7.26
C ASP A 25 -14.57 -25.41 -6.18
N LYS A 26 -14.32 -25.07 -4.91
CA LYS A 26 -14.64 -25.91 -3.75
C LYS A 26 -16.15 -26.01 -3.51
N GLU A 27 -16.85 -24.88 -3.52
CA GLU A 27 -18.29 -24.79 -3.28
C GLU A 27 -19.12 -25.46 -4.39
N ALA A 28 -18.71 -25.30 -5.64
CA ALA A 28 -19.37 -25.92 -6.79
C ALA A 28 -18.86 -27.34 -7.12
N GLY A 29 -17.87 -27.85 -6.38
CA GLY A 29 -17.33 -29.20 -6.56
C GLY A 29 -16.64 -29.45 -7.91
N MET A 30 -16.15 -28.39 -8.57
CA MET A 30 -15.56 -28.44 -9.92
C MET A 30 -14.16 -29.09 -9.94
N LYS A 31 -13.48 -29.17 -8.80
CA LYS A 31 -12.23 -29.90 -8.54
C LYS A 31 -11.06 -29.53 -9.48
N LYS A 32 -10.97 -28.28 -9.95
CA LYS A 32 -9.94 -27.83 -10.90
C LYS A 32 -8.67 -27.32 -10.22
N TYR A 33 -8.77 -26.77 -9.01
CA TYR A 33 -7.61 -26.35 -8.22
C TYR A 33 -7.01 -27.55 -7.49
N LYS A 34 -5.68 -27.66 -7.53
CA LYS A 34 -4.93 -28.70 -6.79
C LYS A 34 -4.81 -28.38 -5.30
N LYS A 35 -4.78 -27.08 -4.95
CA LYS A 35 -4.68 -26.57 -3.58
C LYS A 35 -5.72 -25.45 -3.42
N TYR A 36 -6.57 -25.57 -2.39
CA TYR A 36 -7.67 -24.64 -2.13
C TYR A 36 -7.40 -23.69 -0.97
N GLU A 37 -6.58 -24.14 -0.01
CA GLU A 37 -6.32 -23.42 1.23
C GLU A 37 -4.81 -23.33 1.45
N GLU A 38 -4.39 -22.17 1.94
CA GLU A 38 -3.06 -21.97 2.50
C GLU A 38 -3.08 -22.56 3.91
N ALA A 39 -2.10 -23.41 4.23
CA ALA A 39 -2.15 -24.16 5.47
C ALA A 39 -1.96 -23.22 6.66
N GLN A 40 -3.02 -22.99 7.42
CA GLN A 40 -2.91 -22.33 8.71
C GLN A 40 -2.06 -23.19 9.65
N GLY A 41 -1.29 -22.54 10.52
CA GLY A 41 -0.57 -23.25 11.57
C GLY A 41 -1.51 -24.08 12.46
N PRO A 42 -0.99 -25.15 13.09
CA PRO A 42 -1.80 -26.03 13.95
C PRO A 42 -2.13 -25.40 15.32
N PHE A 43 -1.81 -24.12 15.54
CA PHE A 43 -1.94 -23.50 16.85
C PHE A 43 -3.37 -22.99 17.09
N PRO A 44 -3.85 -22.95 18.35
CA PRO A 44 -5.14 -22.38 18.69
C PRO A 44 -5.20 -20.87 18.41
N GLU A 45 -6.40 -20.27 18.36
CA GLU A 45 -6.62 -18.85 18.00
C GLU A 45 -5.77 -17.85 18.81
N ALA A 46 -5.41 -18.18 20.06
CA ALA A 46 -4.51 -17.37 20.88
C ALA A 46 -3.12 -17.13 20.24
N PHE A 47 -2.70 -17.98 19.30
CA PHE A 47 -1.47 -17.87 18.52
C PHE A 47 -1.74 -17.60 17.04
N GLN A 48 -2.83 -16.88 16.72
CA GLN A 48 -3.18 -16.49 15.35
C GLN A 48 -1.98 -15.89 14.59
N PHE A 49 -1.12 -15.11 15.26
CA PHE A 49 0.08 -14.56 14.62
C PHE A 49 1.04 -15.64 14.07
N VAL A 50 1.19 -16.78 14.76
CA VAL A 50 2.05 -17.89 14.30
C VAL A 50 1.39 -18.63 13.14
N ASN A 51 0.06 -18.74 13.20
CA ASN A 51 -0.70 -19.32 12.10
C ASN A 51 -0.61 -18.45 10.84
N ASP A 52 -0.71 -17.12 10.99
CA ASP A 52 -0.58 -16.16 9.89
C ASP A 52 0.83 -16.16 9.29
N LEU A 53 1.88 -16.30 10.12
CA LEU A 53 3.26 -16.47 9.63
C LEU A 53 3.39 -17.71 8.75
N LYS A 54 2.79 -18.84 9.15
CA LYS A 54 2.82 -20.06 8.35
C LYS A 54 2.09 -19.91 7.00
N ILE A 55 0.99 -19.15 6.99
CA ILE A 55 0.28 -18.81 5.75
C ILE A 55 1.21 -18.05 4.79
N THR A 56 2.00 -17.09 5.29
CA THR A 56 2.96 -16.33 4.45
C THR A 56 4.11 -17.19 3.91
N GLU A 57 4.54 -18.22 4.63
CA GLU A 57 5.60 -19.14 4.18
C GLU A 57 5.13 -20.10 3.08
N GLU A 58 3.89 -20.59 3.17
CA GLU A 58 3.32 -21.55 2.22
C GLU A 58 2.45 -20.90 1.12
N GLN A 59 2.47 -19.57 1.06
CA GLN A 59 1.62 -18.77 0.18
C GLN A 59 1.98 -19.01 -1.29
N VAL A 60 1.05 -19.58 -2.06
CA VAL A 60 1.26 -19.84 -3.49
C VAL A 60 0.99 -18.58 -4.30
N ASN A 61 0.03 -17.76 -3.88
CA ASN A 61 -0.31 -16.50 -4.53
C ASN A 61 0.24 -15.32 -3.73
N GLN A 62 1.16 -14.55 -4.31
CA GLN A 62 1.72 -13.34 -3.67
C GLN A 62 1.26 -12.05 -4.37
N THR A 63 0.21 -12.12 -5.19
CA THR A 63 -0.35 -10.92 -5.84
C THR A 63 -0.96 -9.95 -4.83
N TYR A 64 -0.99 -8.67 -5.20
CA TYR A 64 -1.54 -7.61 -4.35
C TYR A 64 -2.99 -7.89 -3.91
N GLU A 65 -3.84 -8.35 -4.84
CA GLU A 65 -5.25 -8.63 -4.58
C GLU A 65 -5.44 -9.76 -3.56
N HIS A 66 -4.55 -10.75 -3.59
CA HIS A 66 -4.56 -11.83 -2.60
C HIS A 66 -4.05 -11.34 -1.24
N GLN A 67 -3.08 -10.43 -1.20
CA GLN A 67 -2.53 -9.89 0.05
C GLN A 67 -3.45 -8.89 0.75
N LEU A 68 -4.30 -8.20 -0.01
CA LEU A 68 -5.08 -7.07 0.49
C LEU A 68 -6.07 -7.45 1.61
N PRO A 69 -6.86 -8.54 1.51
CA PRO A 69 -7.79 -8.97 2.55
C PRO A 69 -7.12 -9.33 3.89
N PHE A 70 -5.85 -9.76 3.87
CA PHE A 70 -5.11 -10.10 5.10
C PHE A 70 -4.74 -8.86 5.92
N HIS A 71 -4.71 -7.69 5.28
CA HIS A 71 -4.25 -6.45 5.92
C HIS A 71 -5.33 -5.37 5.96
N MET A 72 -6.38 -5.48 5.13
CA MET A 72 -7.36 -4.42 4.89
C MET A 72 -8.74 -4.98 4.56
N LYS A 73 -9.78 -4.19 4.81
CA LYS A 73 -11.16 -4.51 4.40
C LYS A 73 -11.34 -4.11 2.94
N VAL A 74 -11.55 -5.09 2.06
CA VAL A 74 -11.69 -4.89 0.60
C VAL A 74 -12.89 -3.98 0.27
N ASP A 75 -14.03 -4.24 0.93
CA ASP A 75 -15.27 -3.49 0.72
C ASP A 75 -15.28 -2.09 1.37
N GLY A 76 -14.18 -1.69 2.01
CA GLY A 76 -14.05 -0.42 2.71
C GLY A 76 -14.61 -0.42 4.13
N ASN A 77 -14.74 0.77 4.70
CA ASN A 77 -15.30 0.96 6.05
C ASN A 77 -16.84 0.94 6.02
N THR A 78 -17.44 0.52 7.12
CA THR A 78 -18.90 0.53 7.28
C THR A 78 -19.44 1.96 7.25
N LYS A 79 -20.22 2.28 6.21
CA LYS A 79 -20.80 3.61 6.00
C LYS A 79 -21.88 3.93 7.04
N PRO A 80 -21.82 5.07 7.74
CA PRO A 80 -22.88 5.49 8.65
C PRO A 80 -24.15 5.87 7.87
N SER A 81 -25.32 5.50 8.39
CA SER A 81 -26.60 6.00 7.94
C SER A 81 -26.95 7.27 8.72
N PHE A 82 -27.16 8.37 8.00
CA PHE A 82 -27.64 9.63 8.57
C PHE A 82 -29.13 9.74 8.33
N SER A 83 -29.88 10.17 9.35
CA SER A 83 -31.33 10.36 9.22
C SER A 83 -31.66 11.63 8.43
N THR A 84 -30.80 12.65 8.57
CA THR A 84 -30.98 13.96 7.94
C THR A 84 -29.68 14.46 7.30
N ASN A 85 -29.81 15.39 6.33
CA ASN A 85 -28.65 15.96 5.65
C ASN A 85 -27.82 16.88 6.56
N TRP A 86 -28.44 17.56 7.53
CA TRP A 86 -27.70 18.46 8.42
C TRP A 86 -26.77 17.68 9.36
N GLU A 87 -27.17 16.49 9.84
CA GLU A 87 -26.32 15.59 10.62
C GLU A 87 -25.05 15.23 9.84
N ARG A 88 -25.21 14.88 8.56
CA ARG A 88 -24.09 14.59 7.67
C ARG A 88 -23.17 15.80 7.50
N LEU A 89 -23.74 17.00 7.33
CA LEU A 89 -22.95 18.23 7.18
C LEU A 89 -22.19 18.58 8.46
N VAL A 90 -22.81 18.41 9.63
CA VAL A 90 -22.15 18.62 10.92
C VAL A 90 -21.05 17.59 11.13
N ALA A 91 -21.31 16.32 10.85
CA ALA A 91 -20.30 15.26 10.93
C ALA A 91 -19.14 15.51 9.97
N TYR A 92 -19.40 15.97 8.75
CA TYR A 92 -18.38 16.35 7.79
C TYR A 92 -17.56 17.56 8.26
N HIS A 93 -18.23 18.60 8.74
CA HIS A 93 -17.59 19.81 9.25
C HIS A 93 -16.64 19.54 10.42
N HIS A 94 -17.01 18.61 11.32
CA HIS A 94 -16.17 18.21 12.44
C HIS A 94 -15.16 17.09 12.10
N GLY A 95 -15.05 16.69 10.83
CA GLY A 95 -14.11 15.65 10.40
C GLY A 95 -14.46 14.24 10.91
N LEU A 96 -15.68 14.04 11.42
CA LEU A 96 -16.19 12.74 11.88
C LEU A 96 -16.71 11.89 10.71
N TYR A 97 -17.08 12.52 9.59
CA TYR A 97 -17.53 11.87 8.38
C TYR A 97 -16.69 12.33 7.19
N VAL A 98 -15.94 11.43 6.59
CA VAL A 98 -15.20 11.69 5.34
C VAL A 98 -15.70 10.70 4.29
N PRO A 99 -16.43 11.14 3.25
CA PRO A 99 -17.09 10.23 2.30
C PRO A 99 -16.10 9.31 1.58
N GLU A 100 -14.90 9.80 1.31
CA GLU A 100 -13.79 9.07 0.67
C GLU A 100 -13.31 7.87 1.48
N THR A 101 -13.52 7.87 2.80
CA THR A 101 -13.10 6.75 3.68
C THR A 101 -13.98 5.51 3.61
N TYR A 102 -15.13 5.63 2.94
CA TYR A 102 -16.12 4.56 2.79
C TYR A 102 -16.17 4.01 1.37
N THR A 103 -15.17 4.32 0.54
CA THR A 103 -15.01 3.71 -0.78
C THR A 103 -14.37 2.32 -0.67
N SER A 104 -14.57 1.49 -1.69
CA SER A 104 -13.87 0.22 -1.81
C SER A 104 -12.37 0.44 -2.01
N THR A 105 -11.55 -0.51 -1.56
CA THR A 105 -10.10 -0.44 -1.77
C THR A 105 -9.75 -0.51 -3.24
N LYS A 106 -8.72 0.25 -3.65
CA LYS A 106 -8.23 0.31 -5.03
C LYS A 106 -7.55 -0.99 -5.45
N THR A 107 -7.71 -1.36 -6.72
CA THR A 107 -6.97 -2.50 -7.31
C THR A 107 -5.52 -2.13 -7.58
N ALA A 108 -4.69 -3.15 -7.87
CA ALA A 108 -3.29 -2.91 -8.21
C ALA A 108 -3.13 -2.04 -9.47
N ASP A 109 -4.02 -2.21 -10.46
CA ASP A 109 -3.98 -1.45 -11.71
C ASP A 109 -4.40 -0.01 -11.52
N ASP A 110 -5.44 0.25 -10.70
CA ASP A 110 -5.85 1.62 -10.35
C ASP A 110 -4.69 2.37 -9.68
N ILE A 111 -3.95 1.70 -8.80
CA ILE A 111 -2.77 2.27 -8.14
C ILE A 111 -1.67 2.57 -9.15
N ARG A 112 -1.37 1.65 -10.07
CA ARG A 112 -0.34 1.85 -11.10
C ARG A 112 -0.69 3.03 -12.02
N LEU A 113 -1.95 3.13 -12.45
CA LEU A 113 -2.43 4.23 -13.29
C LEU A 113 -2.32 5.56 -12.55
N ALA A 114 -2.79 5.63 -11.30
CA ALA A 114 -2.70 6.84 -10.49
C ALA A 114 -1.23 7.29 -10.28
N VAL A 115 -0.33 6.35 -9.98
CA VAL A 115 1.10 6.63 -9.79
C VAL A 115 1.75 7.06 -11.10
N ALA A 116 1.40 6.43 -12.22
CA ALA A 116 1.90 6.82 -13.54
C ALA A 116 1.48 8.25 -13.89
N ASP A 117 0.22 8.59 -13.71
CA ASP A 117 -0.32 9.93 -13.96
C ASP A 117 0.34 10.99 -13.06
N TYR A 118 0.52 10.68 -11.78
CA TYR A 118 1.22 11.56 -10.85
C TYR A 118 2.69 11.74 -11.26
N SER A 119 3.38 10.65 -11.60
CA SER A 119 4.77 10.70 -12.02
C SER A 119 4.98 11.55 -13.28
N ALA A 120 4.05 11.48 -14.24
CA ALA A 120 4.09 12.29 -15.45
C ALA A 120 3.90 13.79 -15.13
N LYS A 121 3.00 14.13 -14.22
CA LYS A 121 2.78 15.51 -13.77
C LYS A 121 4.01 16.07 -13.05
N VAL A 122 4.58 15.32 -12.10
CA VAL A 122 5.80 15.71 -11.37
C VAL A 122 6.98 15.87 -12.33
N HIS A 123 7.13 14.95 -13.28
CA HIS A 123 8.21 15.04 -14.26
C HIS A 123 8.08 16.26 -15.17
N LYS A 124 6.84 16.64 -15.54
CA LYS A 124 6.55 17.82 -16.34
C LYS A 124 6.79 19.12 -15.57
N ASP A 125 6.49 19.16 -14.28
CA ASP A 125 6.63 20.35 -13.44
C ASP A 125 8.11 20.73 -13.23
N SER A 126 8.93 19.77 -12.77
CA SER A 126 10.35 20.02 -12.47
C SER A 126 11.25 18.84 -12.88
N PRO A 127 11.66 18.75 -14.16
CA PRO A 127 12.47 17.62 -14.65
C PRO A 127 13.81 17.45 -13.94
N LYS A 128 14.43 18.57 -13.53
CA LYS A 128 15.75 18.65 -12.89
C LYS A 128 15.68 18.59 -11.36
N ASP A 129 14.50 18.39 -10.79
CA ASP A 129 14.38 18.23 -9.35
C ASP A 129 14.96 16.87 -8.91
N ALA A 130 15.83 16.91 -7.89
CA ALA A 130 16.42 15.72 -7.29
C ALA A 130 15.41 14.99 -6.41
N CYS A 131 14.46 15.71 -5.80
CA CYS A 131 13.54 15.16 -4.80
C CYS A 131 12.28 14.54 -5.41
N LYS A 132 12.08 14.68 -6.72
CA LYS A 132 10.88 14.21 -7.44
C LYS A 132 10.53 12.75 -7.16
N TYR A 133 11.48 11.83 -7.16
CA TYR A 133 11.21 10.40 -6.95
C TYR A 133 10.80 10.09 -5.51
N LEU A 134 11.26 10.87 -4.53
CA LEU A 134 10.83 10.72 -3.14
C LEU A 134 9.35 11.09 -2.99
N SER A 135 8.91 12.16 -3.66
CA SER A 135 7.49 12.53 -3.71
C SER A 135 6.61 11.47 -4.41
N ILE A 136 7.14 10.84 -5.47
CA ILE A 136 6.44 9.77 -6.20
C ILE A 136 6.33 8.51 -5.34
N GLU A 137 7.37 8.15 -4.60
CA GLU A 137 7.35 6.99 -3.70
C GLU A 137 6.49 7.22 -2.47
N GLU A 138 6.42 8.46 -1.95
CA GLU A 138 5.44 8.83 -0.93
C GLU A 138 4.01 8.59 -1.44
N PHE A 139 3.69 9.14 -2.62
CA PHE A 139 2.38 8.98 -3.25
C PHE A 139 2.05 7.50 -3.50
N ARG A 140 2.99 6.74 -4.06
CA ARG A 140 2.85 5.30 -4.29
C ARG A 140 2.59 4.55 -2.98
N CYS A 141 3.35 4.85 -1.93
CA CYS A 141 3.19 4.23 -0.62
C CYS A 141 1.78 4.49 -0.05
N LEU A 142 1.29 5.72 -0.13
CA LEU A 142 -0.05 6.09 0.35
C LEU A 142 -1.14 5.30 -0.38
N HIS A 143 -1.02 5.15 -1.70
CA HIS A 143 -1.96 4.38 -2.50
C HIS A 143 -1.92 2.87 -2.21
N VAL A 144 -0.73 2.28 -2.08
CA VAL A 144 -0.57 0.86 -1.73
C VAL A 144 -1.20 0.55 -0.37
N TYR A 145 -1.10 1.47 0.59
CA TYR A 145 -1.71 1.34 1.92
C TYR A 145 -3.11 1.92 2.04
N GLN A 146 -3.77 2.21 0.91
CA GLN A 146 -5.18 2.61 0.85
C GLN A 146 -5.47 3.82 1.77
N TYR A 147 -4.73 4.91 1.59
CA TYR A 147 -4.87 6.12 2.43
C TYR A 147 -6.30 6.67 2.50
N GLU A 148 -7.11 6.44 1.46
CA GLU A 148 -8.52 6.85 1.43
C GLU A 148 -9.31 6.13 2.53
N THR A 149 -9.19 4.81 2.66
CA THR A 149 -9.91 4.04 3.69
C THR A 149 -9.23 4.07 5.05
N GLN A 150 -7.90 4.11 5.09
CA GLN A 150 -7.10 4.02 6.32
C GLN A 150 -5.96 5.05 6.36
N PRO A 151 -6.26 6.34 6.50
CA PRO A 151 -5.25 7.40 6.44
C PRO A 151 -4.19 7.28 7.54
N GLN A 152 -4.59 6.85 8.75
CA GLN A 152 -3.68 6.72 9.89
C GLN A 152 -2.63 5.62 9.70
N VAL A 153 -3.01 4.50 9.09
CA VAL A 153 -2.08 3.38 8.83
C VAL A 153 -1.14 3.75 7.68
N ALA A 154 -1.68 4.34 6.62
CA ALA A 154 -0.89 4.81 5.49
C ALA A 154 0.14 5.87 5.93
N ALA A 155 -0.28 6.88 6.70
CA ALA A 155 0.60 7.92 7.20
C ALA A 155 1.77 7.33 8.02
N LYS A 156 1.50 6.41 8.95
CA LYS A 156 2.55 5.77 9.77
C LYS A 156 3.61 5.05 8.92
N LYS A 157 3.21 4.40 7.81
CA LYS A 157 4.14 3.67 6.95
C LYS A 157 4.87 4.57 5.96
N CYS A 158 4.23 5.64 5.50
CA CYS A 158 4.73 6.49 4.42
C CYS A 158 5.44 7.76 4.89
N MET A 159 5.33 8.15 6.17
CA MET A 159 5.99 9.33 6.74
C MET A 159 7.51 9.35 6.55
N LYS A 160 8.14 8.17 6.40
CA LYS A 160 9.56 8.07 6.08
C LYS A 160 9.93 8.78 4.77
N TRP A 161 9.09 8.65 3.73
CA TRP A 161 9.37 9.23 2.41
C TRP A 161 9.19 10.73 2.42
N TRP A 162 8.19 11.21 3.14
CA TRP A 162 8.00 12.63 3.38
C TRP A 162 9.21 13.26 4.08
N ASN A 163 9.74 12.60 5.11
CA ASN A 163 10.93 13.07 5.83
C ASN A 163 12.17 13.12 4.92
N GLU A 164 12.41 12.07 4.12
CA GLU A 164 13.51 12.07 3.15
C GLU A 164 13.33 13.15 2.08
N MET A 165 12.09 13.41 1.63
CA MET A 165 11.79 14.50 0.71
C MET A 165 12.13 15.86 1.32
N GLN A 166 11.77 16.11 2.58
CA GLN A 166 12.09 17.37 3.28
C GLN A 166 13.61 17.57 3.40
N LYS A 167 14.36 16.52 3.76
CA LYS A 167 15.84 16.57 3.79
C LYS A 167 16.42 16.87 2.42
N CYS A 168 15.91 16.21 1.38
CA CYS A 168 16.35 16.44 0.00
C CYS A 168 16.09 17.87 -0.45
N GLN A 169 14.93 18.45 -0.11
CA GLN A 169 14.60 19.83 -0.47
C GLN A 169 15.57 20.83 0.17
N TRP A 170 15.94 20.59 1.43
CA TRP A 170 16.99 21.35 2.10
C TRP A 170 18.35 21.18 1.40
N ASP A 171 18.71 19.94 1.05
CA ASP A 171 19.98 19.63 0.39
C ASP A 171 20.10 20.24 -1.01
N GLN A 172 19.00 20.32 -1.74
CA GLN A 172 18.96 21.00 -3.03
C GLN A 172 19.05 22.52 -2.87
N THR A 173 18.37 23.08 -1.87
CA THR A 173 18.40 24.52 -1.59
C THR A 173 19.79 24.97 -1.17
N LYS A 174 20.44 24.23 -0.25
CA LYS A 174 21.80 24.55 0.21
C LYS A 174 22.82 24.46 -0.93
N PHE A 175 22.65 23.48 -1.83
CA PHE A 175 23.53 23.31 -2.99
C PHE A 175 23.36 24.46 -3.99
N ASN A 176 22.12 24.84 -4.31
CA ASN A 176 21.83 25.93 -5.24
C ASN A 176 22.23 27.30 -4.70
N ALA A 177 22.08 27.52 -3.38
CA ALA A 177 22.45 28.77 -2.73
C ALA A 177 23.96 28.86 -2.38
N GLY A 178 24.71 27.76 -2.50
CA GLY A 178 26.13 27.70 -2.14
C GLY A 178 26.39 27.85 -0.64
N THR A 179 25.43 27.48 0.22
CA THR A 179 25.60 27.59 1.68
C THR A 179 26.50 26.48 2.20
N THR A 180 27.58 26.86 2.87
CA THR A 180 28.56 25.95 3.47
C THR A 180 28.87 26.37 4.92
N TYR A 181 29.63 25.54 5.63
CA TYR A 181 30.12 25.84 6.97
C TYR A 181 31.64 25.63 7.02
N ILE A 182 32.31 26.31 7.96
CA ILE A 182 33.74 26.13 8.20
C ILE A 182 33.93 24.89 9.08
N GLU A 183 34.59 23.86 8.55
CA GLU A 183 34.92 22.68 9.32
C GLU A 183 36.06 22.94 10.31
N GLY A 184 35.99 22.34 11.49
CA GLY A 184 37.06 22.41 12.48
C GLY A 184 38.31 21.63 12.07
N PRO A 185 39.44 21.81 12.79
CA PRO A 185 40.65 21.04 12.53
C PRO A 185 40.42 19.55 12.77
N GLN A 186 41.15 18.70 12.02
CA GLN A 186 41.01 17.25 12.14
C GLN A 186 41.34 16.78 13.56
N MET A 187 40.42 15.99 14.15
CA MET A 187 40.61 15.48 15.51
C MET A 187 41.83 14.56 15.61
N ARG A 188 42.67 14.77 16.63
CA ARG A 188 43.92 14.02 16.88
C ARG A 188 43.71 12.50 16.97
N ARG A 189 42.54 12.04 17.43
CA ARG A 189 42.16 10.62 17.51
C ARG A 189 40.93 10.30 16.63
N ARG A 190 40.95 10.73 15.37
CA ARG A 190 39.90 10.35 14.39
C ARG A 190 39.85 8.84 14.14
N ARG A 191 41.02 8.20 14.04
CA ARG A 191 41.12 6.75 13.84
C ARG A 191 41.03 6.06 15.21
N PRO A 192 40.18 5.02 15.36
CA PRO A 192 40.14 4.22 16.59
C PRO A 192 41.48 3.52 16.86
N TYR A 193 42.19 3.16 15.79
CA TYR A 193 43.47 2.46 15.86
C TYR A 193 44.39 2.90 14.71
N ILE A 194 45.72 2.82 14.92
CA ILE A 194 46.72 3.39 14.00
C ILE A 194 46.67 2.77 12.59
N PHE A 195 46.39 1.46 12.51
CA PHE A 195 46.28 0.73 11.24
C PHE A 195 44.87 0.75 10.65
N TYR A 196 43.88 1.34 11.34
CA TYR A 196 42.53 1.42 10.80
C TYR A 196 42.49 2.41 9.62
N PRO A 197 41.90 2.04 8.48
CA PRO A 197 41.84 2.90 7.31
C PRO A 197 41.01 4.16 7.58
N ASP A 198 41.48 5.29 7.05
CA ASP A 198 40.85 6.59 7.27
C ASP A 198 40.00 6.96 6.06
N PHE A 199 38.79 6.42 6.00
CA PHE A 199 37.85 6.73 4.93
C PHE A 199 37.61 8.24 4.88
N LYS A 200 37.77 8.82 3.69
CA LYS A 200 37.46 10.23 3.43
C LYS A 200 36.01 10.30 3.01
N TYR A 201 35.22 11.09 3.73
CA TYR A 201 33.83 11.39 3.42
C TYR A 201 33.77 12.82 2.88
N ALA A 202 32.91 13.02 1.88
CA ALA A 202 32.64 14.32 1.27
C ALA A 202 31.57 15.07 2.04
#